data_AF-A0A7W1JYK9-F1
#
_entry.id   AF-A0A7W1JYK9-F1
#
_cell.length_a   1.000
_cell.length_b   1.000
_cell.length_c   1.000
_cell.angle_alpha   90.00
_cell.angle_beta   90.00
_cell.angle_gamma   90.00
#
_symmetry.space_group_name_H-M   'P 1'
#
loop_
_entity.id
_entity.type
_entity.pdbx_description
1 polymer ?
#
loop_
_entity_poly.entity_id
_entity_poly.type
_entity_poly.pdbx_seq_one_letter_code
_entity_poly.pdbx_strand_id
1 'polypeptide(L)'
;MVLVAAGTAIASGLLKSASDEQQGMLNGYALFKGTHPSCKRLNDSSFTCTLDKPPTEISFYGPDGQRLPNAYLGVKAETVNSSRHVDGGCVATSADGRAWHCYLGEEAVRQGIIGRDYLGSYLPQPPTG
;
A
#
# COMPACT_ATOMS: atom_id res chain seq x y z
N MET A 1 -21.64 1.91 -44.14
CA MET A 1 -21.58 0.83 -43.14
C MET A 1 -21.01 1.43 -41.86
N VAL A 2 -21.86 1.55 -40.83
CA VAL A 2 -21.59 1.50 -39.37
C VAL A 2 -20.38 2.24 -38.76
N LEU A 3 -20.73 3.35 -38.06
CA LEU A 3 -20.37 3.83 -36.70
C LEU A 3 -18.90 4.09 -36.26
N VAL A 4 -18.65 5.39 -36.01
CA VAL A 4 -18.03 6.04 -34.82
C VAL A 4 -17.11 5.21 -33.93
N ALA A 5 -15.90 5.70 -33.72
CA ALA A 5 -15.32 5.79 -32.37
C ALA A 5 -14.41 7.03 -32.30
N ALA A 6 -14.96 8.13 -31.78
CA ALA A 6 -14.15 9.17 -31.16
C ALA A 6 -13.36 8.48 -30.04
N GLY A 7 -12.04 8.38 -30.20
CA GLY A 7 -11.16 7.92 -29.13
C GLY A 7 -11.12 8.97 -28.03
N THR A 8 -12.16 9.04 -27.20
CA THR A 8 -12.08 9.75 -25.94
C THR A 8 -11.11 8.96 -25.07
N ALA A 9 -9.89 9.48 -24.93
CA ALA A 9 -9.00 9.11 -23.84
C ALA A 9 -9.65 9.58 -22.51
N ILE A 10 -10.60 8.79 -22.03
CA ILE A 10 -11.11 8.82 -20.65
C ILE A 10 -10.22 7.77 -19.95
N ALA A 11 -9.44 8.05 -18.91
CA ALA A 11 -9.64 9.00 -17.85
C ALA A 11 -8.29 9.49 -17.34
N SER A 12 -8.13 10.80 -17.16
CA SER A 12 -7.35 11.33 -16.05
C SER A 12 -8.09 10.97 -14.76
N GLY A 13 -8.16 9.67 -14.46
CA GLY A 13 -8.65 9.19 -13.17
C GLY A 13 -7.79 9.85 -12.12
N LEU A 14 -8.41 10.69 -11.30
CA LEU A 14 -7.77 11.52 -10.28
C LEU A 14 -6.57 10.80 -9.68
N LEU A 15 -5.37 11.35 -9.90
CA LEU A 15 -4.16 10.89 -9.24
C LEU A 15 -4.43 10.78 -7.75
N LYS A 16 -4.41 9.55 -7.20
CA LYS A 16 -4.72 9.23 -5.80
C LYS A 16 -4.00 10.21 -4.89
N SER A 17 -4.71 10.98 -4.08
CA SER A 17 -4.09 12.00 -3.22
C SER A 17 -3.23 11.36 -2.12
N ALA A 18 -2.37 12.15 -1.47
CA ALA A 18 -1.64 11.68 -0.30
C ALA A 18 -2.59 11.21 0.82
N SER A 19 -3.71 11.90 1.02
CA SER A 19 -4.76 11.50 1.95
C SER A 19 -5.44 10.20 1.56
N ASP A 20 -5.66 9.96 0.27
CA ASP A 20 -6.22 8.69 -0.20
C ASP A 20 -5.24 7.53 0.03
N GLU A 21 -3.93 7.77 -0.09
CA GLU A 21 -2.90 6.77 0.25
C GLU A 21 -2.84 6.49 1.75
N GLN A 22 -2.87 7.52 2.60
CA GLN A 22 -2.94 7.36 4.05
C GLN A 22 -4.13 6.48 4.46
N GLN A 23 -5.30 6.74 3.89
CA GLN A 23 -6.50 5.92 4.12
C GLN A 23 -6.37 4.53 3.48
N GLY A 24 -5.75 4.43 2.31
CA GLY A 24 -5.50 3.17 1.62
C GLY A 24 -4.61 2.23 2.41
N MET A 25 -3.60 2.74 3.12
CA MET A 25 -2.78 1.96 4.06
C MET A 25 -3.63 1.41 5.19
N LEU A 26 -4.34 2.28 5.92
CA LEU A 26 -5.17 1.88 7.08
C LEU A 26 -6.25 0.87 6.72
N ASN A 27 -6.80 0.97 5.50
CA ASN A 27 -7.85 0.10 5.00
C ASN A 27 -7.34 -1.16 4.29
N GLY A 28 -6.09 -1.13 3.83
CA GLY A 28 -5.48 -2.17 3.01
C GLY A 28 -4.85 -3.29 3.82
N TYR A 29 -4.27 -2.98 4.98
CA TYR A 29 -3.57 -4.00 5.76
C TYR A 29 -3.63 -3.76 7.27
N ALA A 30 -3.91 -4.80 8.06
CA ALA A 30 -4.12 -4.65 9.51
C ALA A 30 -2.88 -4.14 10.26
N LEU A 31 -1.67 -4.34 9.71
CA LEU A 31 -0.41 -3.83 10.30
C LEU A 31 -0.49 -2.36 10.71
N PHE A 32 -1.16 -1.53 9.91
CA PHE A 32 -1.21 -0.08 10.13
C PHE A 32 -2.23 0.33 11.20
N LYS A 33 -3.00 -0.61 11.74
CA LYS A 33 -4.03 -0.34 12.75
C LYS A 33 -3.42 0.36 13.97
N GLY A 34 -4.11 1.39 14.43
CA GLY A 34 -3.69 2.18 15.59
C GLY A 34 -2.54 3.14 15.32
N THR A 35 -1.97 3.18 14.11
CA THR A 35 -1.01 4.19 13.66
C THR A 35 -1.69 5.32 12.89
N HIS A 36 -0.96 6.40 12.62
CA HIS A 36 -1.41 7.54 11.83
C HIS A 36 -0.40 7.81 10.70
N PRO A 37 -0.60 7.22 9.50
CA PRO A 37 0.28 7.46 8.37
C PRO A 37 0.19 8.91 7.91
N SER A 38 1.34 9.47 7.51
CA SER A 38 1.49 10.75 6.80
C SER A 38 2.23 10.50 5.51
N CYS A 39 1.58 10.78 4.38
CA CYS A 39 2.14 10.49 3.06
C CYS A 39 2.48 11.76 2.30
N LYS A 40 3.51 11.68 1.45
CA LYS A 40 3.86 12.69 0.46
C LYS A 40 4.00 12.00 -0.88
N ARG A 41 3.37 12.57 -1.91
CA ARG A 41 3.52 12.11 -3.28
C ARG A 41 4.95 12.39 -3.75
N LEU A 42 5.59 11.38 -4.33
CA LEU A 42 6.88 11.55 -4.99
C LEU A 42 6.72 11.75 -6.49
N ASN A 43 5.83 10.98 -7.11
CA ASN A 43 5.44 11.07 -8.52
C ASN A 43 4.01 10.54 -8.68
N ASP A 44 3.54 10.42 -9.91
CA ASP A 44 2.15 10.00 -10.21
C ASP A 44 1.79 8.59 -9.72
N SER A 45 2.79 7.73 -9.48
CA SER A 45 2.60 6.33 -9.08
C SER A 45 3.28 5.97 -7.75
N SER A 46 3.83 6.91 -6.98
CA SER A 46 4.48 6.57 -5.71
C SER A 46 4.45 7.64 -4.63
N PHE A 47 4.55 7.18 -3.39
CA PHE A 47 4.49 7.97 -2.17
C PHE A 47 5.57 7.54 -1.19
N THR A 48 6.04 8.48 -0.38
CA THR A 48 6.73 8.18 0.88
C THR A 48 5.76 8.42 2.02
N CYS A 49 5.62 7.43 2.90
CA CYS A 49 4.73 7.49 4.04
C CYS A 49 5.51 7.26 5.34
N THR A 50 5.13 7.98 6.39
CA THR A 50 5.67 7.83 7.74
C THR A 50 4.56 7.56 8.73
N LEU A 51 4.77 6.62 9.65
CA LEU A 51 3.88 6.38 10.78
C LEU A 51 4.36 7.17 12.00
N ASP A 52 3.41 7.65 12.80
CA ASP A 52 3.67 8.35 14.07
C ASP A 52 4.35 7.48 15.12
N LYS A 53 4.09 6.16 15.07
CA LYS A 53 4.70 5.15 15.95
C LYS A 53 4.90 3.82 15.22
N PRO A 54 5.76 2.93 15.74
CA PRO A 54 5.94 1.59 15.18
C PRO A 54 4.62 0.80 15.16
N PRO A 55 4.37 -0.02 14.12
CA PRO A 55 3.27 -0.97 14.13
C PRO A 55 3.37 -1.98 15.29
N THR A 56 2.23 -2.40 15.81
CA THR A 56 2.14 -3.34 16.95
C THR A 56 1.46 -4.66 16.63
N GLU A 57 0.72 -4.75 15.51
CA GLU A 57 -0.10 -5.92 15.19
C GLU A 57 0.72 -7.13 14.74
N ILE A 58 1.96 -6.93 14.28
CA ILE A 58 2.84 -8.00 13.82
C ILE A 58 4.08 -8.07 14.72
N SER A 59 4.49 -9.29 15.06
CA SER A 59 5.71 -9.56 15.81
C SER A 59 6.55 -10.56 15.02
N PHE A 60 7.81 -10.22 14.79
CA PHE A 60 8.75 -11.10 14.12
C PHE A 60 9.54 -11.89 15.16
N TYR A 61 9.85 -13.14 14.83
CA TYR A 61 10.61 -14.03 15.69
C TYR A 61 11.79 -14.62 14.92
N GLY A 62 12.93 -14.74 15.59
CA GLY A 62 14.13 -15.36 15.04
C GLY A 62 14.05 -16.89 15.05
N PRO A 63 15.05 -17.57 14.47
CA PRO A 63 15.14 -19.03 14.50
C PRO A 63 15.24 -19.62 15.93
N ASP A 64 15.68 -18.81 16.88
CA ASP A 64 15.78 -19.11 18.31
C ASP A 64 14.46 -18.85 19.08
N GLY A 65 13.40 -18.44 18.38
CA GLY A 65 12.11 -18.11 18.98
C GLY A 65 12.08 -16.77 19.72
N GLN A 66 13.15 -15.98 19.67
CA GLN A 66 13.19 -14.66 20.30
C GLN A 66 12.50 -13.62 19.43
N ARG A 67 11.79 -12.67 20.07
CA ARG A 67 11.19 -11.54 19.35
C ARG A 67 12.31 -10.70 18.73
N LEU A 68 12.19 -10.43 17.44
CA LEU A 68 13.07 -9.50 16.72
C LEU A 68 12.46 -8.10 16.76
N PRO A 69 12.94 -7.18 17.62
CA PRO A 69 12.52 -5.80 17.57
C PRO A 69 13.01 -5.18 16.25
N ASN A 70 12.22 -4.26 15.70
CA ASN A 70 12.62 -3.50 14.50
C ASN A 70 12.98 -4.39 13.29
N ALA A 71 12.20 -5.44 13.04
CA ALA A 71 12.38 -6.33 11.91
C ALA A 71 11.40 -6.04 10.75
N TYR A 72 11.01 -4.78 10.58
CA TYR A 72 10.07 -4.39 9.53
C TYR A 72 10.71 -4.10 8.18
N LEU A 73 12.04 -3.92 8.10
CA LEU A 73 12.68 -3.55 6.85
C LEU A 73 12.36 -4.57 5.75
N GLY A 74 11.78 -4.11 4.64
CA GLY A 74 11.39 -4.95 3.52
C GLY A 74 10.02 -5.63 3.67
N VAL A 75 9.33 -5.48 4.80
CA VAL A 75 7.94 -5.93 4.95
C VAL A 75 7.06 -5.23 3.93
N LYS A 76 6.20 -6.01 3.28
CA LYS A 76 5.29 -5.60 2.23
C LYS A 76 3.86 -5.64 2.76
N ALA A 77 3.06 -4.65 2.38
CA ALA A 77 1.64 -4.57 2.74
C ALA A 77 0.88 -3.90 1.60
N GLU A 78 -0.24 -4.45 1.18
CA GLU A 78 -1.09 -3.87 0.15
C GLU A 78 -1.81 -2.60 0.62
N THR A 79 -2.20 -1.78 -0.35
CA THR A 79 -3.06 -0.61 -0.14
C THR A 79 -4.29 -0.71 -1.02
N VAL A 80 -5.38 -0.06 -0.59
CA VAL A 80 -6.65 -0.07 -1.30
C VAL A 80 -7.12 1.34 -1.66
N ASN A 81 -7.95 1.44 -2.69
CA ASN A 81 -8.68 2.65 -3.02
C ASN A 81 -9.91 2.86 -2.10
N SER A 82 -10.61 3.98 -2.29
CA SER A 82 -11.82 4.33 -1.52
C SER A 82 -12.97 3.31 -1.69
N SER A 83 -12.97 2.55 -2.79
CA SER A 83 -13.91 1.46 -3.05
C SER A 83 -13.39 0.10 -2.56
N ARG A 84 -12.36 0.06 -1.72
CA ARG A 84 -11.80 -1.16 -1.11
C ARG A 84 -11.19 -2.15 -2.10
N HIS A 85 -10.80 -1.71 -3.29
CA HIS A 85 -10.04 -2.56 -4.21
C HIS A 85 -8.55 -2.30 -4.06
N VAL A 86 -7.74 -3.36 -4.08
CA VAL A 86 -6.27 -3.27 -4.06
C VAL A 86 -5.83 -2.40 -5.22
N ASP A 87 -5.16 -1.29 -4.92
CA ASP A 87 -4.69 -0.34 -5.92
C ASP A 87 -3.18 -0.10 -5.84
N GLY A 88 -2.48 -0.80 -4.94
CA GLY A 88 -1.05 -0.67 -4.77
C GLY A 88 -0.51 -1.46 -3.59
N GLY A 89 0.66 -1.04 -3.13
CA GLY A 89 1.24 -1.56 -1.90
C GLY A 89 2.46 -0.77 -1.45
N CYS A 90 2.79 -0.93 -0.19
CA CYS A 90 3.92 -0.31 0.49
C CYS A 90 4.98 -1.34 0.88
N VAL A 91 6.23 -0.91 0.86
CA VAL A 91 7.37 -1.63 1.44
C VAL A 91 8.03 -0.77 2.51
N ALA A 92 8.28 -1.36 3.68
CA ALA A 92 8.95 -0.68 4.77
C ALA A 92 10.43 -0.43 4.42
N THR A 93 10.87 0.81 4.60
CA THR A 93 12.24 1.28 4.35
C THR A 93 13.01 1.56 5.63
N SER A 94 12.39 1.37 6.80
CA SER A 94 13.07 1.42 8.11
C SER A 94 12.81 0.16 8.93
N ALA A 95 13.81 -0.22 9.71
CA ALA A 95 13.78 -1.37 10.60
C ALA A 95 12.63 -1.27 11.62
N ASP A 96 12.39 -0.09 12.17
CA ASP A 96 11.32 0.18 13.15
C ASP A 96 9.89 0.21 12.55
N GLY A 97 9.75 0.05 11.23
CA GLY A 97 8.45 0.00 10.55
C GLY A 97 7.74 1.35 10.49
N ARG A 98 8.44 2.47 10.72
CA ARG A 98 7.83 3.81 10.62
C ARG A 98 7.94 4.41 9.23
N ALA A 99 8.92 4.07 8.42
CA ALA A 99 9.09 4.62 7.08
C ALA A 99 8.71 3.60 6.00
N TRP A 100 7.94 4.04 5.02
CA TRP A 100 7.39 3.21 3.95
C TRP A 100 7.49 3.91 2.60
N HIS A 101 7.77 3.15 1.55
CA HIS A 101 7.62 3.57 0.18
C HIS A 101 6.44 2.83 -0.44
N CYS A 102 5.47 3.57 -0.94
CA CYS A 102 4.24 3.01 -1.52
C CYS A 102 4.21 3.26 -3.01
N TYR A 103 3.69 2.28 -3.75
CA TYR A 103 3.59 2.29 -5.20
C TYR A 103 2.17 1.94 -5.60
N LEU A 104 1.70 2.54 -6.70
CA LEU A 104 0.36 2.32 -7.23
C LEU A 104 0.37 1.40 -8.44
N GLY A 105 -0.71 0.63 -8.59
CA GLY A 105 -1.03 -0.15 -9.77
C GLY A 105 0.10 -1.07 -10.18
N GLU A 106 0.48 -0.96 -11.46
CA GLU A 106 1.48 -1.81 -12.08
C GLU A 106 2.88 -1.64 -11.50
N GLU A 107 3.19 -0.47 -10.94
CA GLU A 107 4.46 -0.24 -10.30
C GLU A 107 4.59 -1.08 -9.02
N ALA A 108 3.52 -1.23 -8.24
CA ALA A 108 3.52 -2.11 -7.05
C ALA A 108 3.77 -3.58 -7.43
N VAL A 109 3.23 -4.02 -8.56
CA VAL A 109 3.47 -5.36 -9.12
C VAL A 109 4.92 -5.50 -9.57
N ARG A 110 5.47 -4.49 -10.26
CA ARG A 110 6.87 -4.49 -10.74
C ARG A 110 7.88 -4.55 -9.59
N GLN A 111 7.58 -3.89 -8.47
CA GLN A 111 8.37 -3.95 -7.23
C GLN A 111 8.16 -5.27 -6.45
N GLY A 112 7.26 -6.14 -6.92
CA GLY A 112 6.93 -7.41 -6.30
C GLY A 112 6.28 -7.27 -4.93
N ILE A 113 5.57 -6.17 -4.67
CA ILE A 113 4.87 -5.92 -3.40
C ILE A 113 3.56 -6.71 -3.38
N ILE A 114 2.84 -6.68 -4.51
CA ILE A 114 1.62 -7.44 -4.75
C ILE A 114 1.75 -8.27 -6.04
N GLY A 115 0.94 -9.33 -6.17
CA GLY A 115 0.83 -10.09 -7.41
C GLY A 115 -0.04 -9.39 -8.45
N ARG A 116 0.19 -9.66 -9.74
CA ARG A 116 -0.62 -9.11 -10.84
C ARG A 116 -2.10 -9.44 -10.67
N ASP A 117 -2.43 -10.69 -10.37
CA ASP A 117 -3.81 -11.16 -10.23
C ASP A 117 -4.50 -10.62 -8.97
N TYR A 118 -3.72 -10.03 -8.04
CA TYR A 118 -4.25 -9.43 -6.83
C TYR A 118 -4.61 -7.95 -7.02
N LEU A 119 -3.97 -7.27 -7.98
CA LEU A 119 -4.28 -5.88 -8.30
C LEU A 119 -5.74 -5.75 -8.76
N GLY A 120 -6.46 -4.81 -8.15
CA GLY A 120 -7.89 -4.60 -8.39
C GLY A 120 -8.81 -5.57 -7.64
N SER A 121 -8.29 -6.48 -6.80
CA SER A 121 -9.13 -7.37 -5.98
C SER A 121 -9.87 -6.59 -4.89
N TYR A 122 -11.12 -6.94 -4.63
CA TYR A 122 -11.91 -6.35 -3.54
C TYR A 122 -11.52 -6.94 -2.18
N LEU A 123 -11.23 -6.07 -1.20
CA LEU A 123 -10.90 -6.43 0.18
C LEU A 123 -11.94 -5.87 1.16
N PRO A 124 -12.94 -6.69 1.58
CA PRO A 124 -14.00 -6.22 2.47
C PRO A 124 -13.46 -5.73 3.83
N GLN A 125 -12.36 -6.31 4.29
CA GLN A 125 -11.65 -5.92 5.50
C GLN A 125 -10.13 -6.04 5.29
N PRO A 126 -9.29 -5.28 6.04
CA PRO A 126 -7.85 -5.45 5.98
C PRO A 126 -7.49 -6.88 6.43
N PRO A 127 -6.65 -7.62 5.69
CA PRO A 127 -6.18 -8.91 6.15
C PRO A 127 -5.27 -8.74 7.37
N THR A 128 -5.37 -9.72 8.26
CA THR A 128 -4.45 -9.93 9.38
C THR A 128 -3.34 -10.85 8.88
N GLY A 129 -2.11 -10.37 8.91
CA GLY A 129 -0.92 -11.19 8.60
C GLY A 129 -0.67 -12.28 9.63
#